data_AF-K2CFS5-F1
#
_entry.id   AF-K2CFS5-F1
#
_cell.length_a   1.000
_cell.length_b   1.000
_cell.length_c   1.000
_cell.angle_alpha   90.00
_cell.angle_beta   90.00
_cell.angle_gamma   90.00
#
_symmetry.space_group_name_H-M   'P 1'
#
loop_
_entity.id
_entity.type
_entity.pdbx_description
1 polymer ?
#
loop_
_entity_poly.entity_id
_entity_poly.type
_entity_poly.pdbx_seq_one_letter_code
_entity_poly.pdbx_strand_id
1 'polypeptide(L)'
;RSKQALPELKDFSPHTLRATAATQMASMRISSDIISRILNHAKKGVTEQHYNQYNYDDEKQSALNAWSNRLREIIEGVHCQSKIIPLKKAIA
;
A
#
# COMPACT_ATOMS: atom_id res chain seq x y z
N ARG A 1 -32.24 3.04 -7.90
CA ARG A 1 -30.87 2.74 -7.43
C ARG A 1 -30.97 2.40 -5.95
N SER A 2 -30.94 1.12 -5.62
CA SER A 2 -30.93 0.64 -4.24
C SER A 2 -29.73 1.25 -3.51
N LYS A 3 -29.97 1.87 -2.35
CA LYS A 3 -28.90 2.26 -1.43
C LYS A 3 -28.29 0.95 -0.92
N GLN A 4 -27.24 0.45 -1.57
CA GLN A 4 -26.39 -0.55 -0.94
C GLN A 4 -25.90 0.08 0.37
N ALA A 5 -26.34 -0.48 1.50
CA ALA A 5 -25.80 -0.13 2.79
C ALA A 5 -24.29 -0.38 2.72
N LEU A 6 -23.51 0.70 2.79
CA LEU A 6 -22.07 0.60 2.95
C LEU A 6 -21.83 -0.27 4.18
N PRO A 7 -20.96 -1.29 4.12
CA PRO A 7 -20.64 -2.11 5.29
C PRO A 7 -20.31 -1.17 6.45
N GLU A 8 -20.78 -1.49 7.67
CA GLU A 8 -20.43 -0.71 8.85
C GLU A 8 -18.91 -0.55 8.88
N LEU A 9 -18.45 0.69 8.66
CA LEU A 9 -17.03 1.03 8.64
C LEU A 9 -16.54 0.83 10.06
N LYS A 10 -16.04 -0.37 10.33
CA LYS A 10 -15.44 -0.75 11.60
C LYS A 10 -14.34 0.26 11.89
N ASP A 11 -14.60 1.14 12.86
CA ASP A 11 -13.76 2.24 13.33
C ASP A 11 -12.93 2.95 12.24
N PHE A 12 -13.53 3.99 11.65
CA PHE A 12 -12.78 4.96 10.85
C PHE A 12 -11.85 5.79 11.76
N SER A 13 -10.65 5.27 11.98
CA SER A 13 -9.64 5.87 12.86
C SER A 13 -8.33 6.14 12.10
N PRO A 14 -7.46 7.03 12.61
CA PRO A 14 -6.12 7.21 12.04
C PRO A 14 -5.31 5.91 11.97
N HIS A 15 -5.54 4.98 12.92
CA HIS A 15 -4.89 3.67 12.90
C HIS A 15 -5.33 2.84 11.68
N THR A 16 -6.62 2.82 11.39
CA THR A 16 -7.18 2.13 10.23
C THR A 16 -6.63 2.71 8.93
N LEU A 17 -6.57 4.04 8.81
CA LEU A 17 -5.97 4.72 7.64
C LEU A 17 -4.51 4.33 7.44
N ARG A 18 -3.73 4.27 8.51
CA ARG A 18 -2.33 3.86 8.49
C ARG A 18 -2.16 2.40 8.05
N ALA A 19 -3.00 1.49 8.55
CA ALA A 19 -3.00 0.09 8.15
C ALA A 19 -3.39 -0.08 6.66
N THR A 20 -4.36 0.70 6.19
CA THR A 20 -4.73 0.75 4.77
C THR A 20 -3.57 1.23 3.91
N ALA A 21 -2.90 2.34 4.27
CA ALA A 21 -1.75 2.85 3.53
C ALA A 21 -0.60 1.82 3.45
N ALA A 22 -0.30 1.12 4.55
CA ALA A 22 0.70 0.05 4.57
C ALA A 22 0.34 -1.09 3.61
N THR A 23 -0.92 -1.54 3.62
CA THR A 23 -1.42 -2.61 2.74
C THR A 23 -1.35 -2.20 1.27
N GLN A 24 -1.71 -0.95 0.98
CA GLN A 24 -1.65 -0.41 -0.38
C GLN A 24 -0.20 -0.32 -0.89
N MET A 25 0.74 0.20 -0.07
CA MET A 25 2.16 0.20 -0.44
C MET A 25 2.70 -1.21 -0.68
N ALA A 26 2.30 -2.18 0.13
CA ALA A 26 2.68 -3.58 -0.08
C ALA A 26 2.14 -4.15 -1.40
N SER A 27 0.90 -3.81 -1.79
CA SER A 27 0.31 -4.23 -3.08
C SER A 27 1.05 -3.62 -4.29
N MET A 28 1.70 -2.47 -4.10
CA MET A 28 2.57 -1.83 -5.08
C MET A 28 4.00 -2.42 -5.10
N ARG A 29 4.23 -3.53 -4.38
CA ARG A 29 5.52 -4.22 -4.25
C ARG A 29 6.62 -3.40 -3.58
N ILE A 30 6.25 -2.43 -2.76
CA ILE A 30 7.22 -1.74 -1.89
C ILE A 30 7.65 -2.74 -0.80
N SER A 31 8.97 -2.82 -0.54
CA SER A 31 9.53 -3.72 0.47
C SER A 31 8.93 -3.48 1.86
N SER A 32 8.67 -4.57 2.58
CA SER A 32 8.19 -4.51 3.97
C SER A 32 9.16 -3.79 4.90
N ASP A 33 10.47 -3.82 4.61
CA ASP A 33 11.48 -3.07 5.37
C ASP A 33 11.28 -1.56 5.21
N ILE A 34 11.13 -1.07 3.97
CA ILE A 34 10.87 0.35 3.69
C ILE A 34 9.53 0.80 4.29
N ILE A 35 8.49 -0.01 4.16
CA ILE A 35 7.18 0.27 4.79
C ILE A 35 7.34 0.37 6.31
N SER A 36 8.05 -0.57 6.94
CA SER A 36 8.32 -0.56 8.38
C SER A 36 9.04 0.71 8.84
N ARG A 37 10.01 1.20 8.06
CA ARG A 37 10.74 2.46 8.31
C ARG A 37 9.86 3.69 8.15
N ILE A 38 9.04 3.78 7.09
CA ILE A 38 8.06 4.87 6.89
C ILE A 38 7.10 4.93 8.09
N LEU A 39 6.68 3.75 8.53
CA LEU A 39 5.80 3.60 9.67
C LEU A 39 6.53 3.86 11.01
N ASN A 40 7.84 4.06 11.03
CA ASN A 40 8.61 4.24 12.27
C ASN A 40 8.41 3.07 13.25
N HIS A 41 8.39 1.84 12.74
CA HIS A 41 8.38 0.65 13.60
C HIS A 41 9.76 0.41 14.21
N ALA A 42 9.77 -0.18 15.41
CA ALA A 42 11.01 -0.54 16.09
C ALA A 42 11.83 -1.54 15.25
N LYS A 43 13.14 -1.26 15.14
CA LYS A 43 14.11 -2.13 14.48
C LYS A 43 14.25 -3.46 15.23
N LYS A 44 14.17 -4.58 14.52
CA LYS A 44 14.30 -5.93 15.09
C LYS A 44 15.60 -6.57 14.63
N GLY A 45 16.35 -7.16 15.57
CA GLY A 45 17.58 -7.89 15.30
C GLY A 45 18.85 -7.06 15.47
N VAL A 46 19.95 -7.75 15.80
CA VAL A 46 21.27 -7.18 16.09
C VAL A 46 21.81 -6.39 14.90
N THR A 47 21.65 -6.92 13.69
CA THR A 47 22.07 -6.25 12.44
C THR A 47 21.42 -4.88 12.27
N GLU A 48 20.10 -4.81 12.38
CA GLU A 48 19.36 -3.55 12.21
C GLU A 48 19.64 -2.53 13.31
N GLN A 49 19.89 -2.99 14.54
CA GLN A 49 20.12 -2.10 15.68
C GLN A 49 21.55 -1.55 15.71
N HIS A 50 22.55 -2.34 15.35
CA HIS A 50 23.96 -1.93 15.52
C HIS A 50 24.66 -1.59 14.20
N TYR A 51 24.29 -2.25 13.11
CA TYR A 51 25.02 -2.16 11.85
C TYR A 51 24.28 -1.34 10.79
N ASN A 52 22.95 -1.47 10.70
CA ASN A 52 22.18 -0.71 9.72
C ASN A 52 21.85 0.71 10.21
N GLN A 53 22.79 1.61 9.95
CA GLN A 53 22.69 3.03 10.27
C GLN A 53 22.22 3.89 9.09
N TYR A 54 21.94 3.27 7.92
CA TYR A 54 21.44 4.02 6.77
C TYR A 54 20.00 4.50 7.02
N ASN A 55 19.71 5.75 6.66
CA ASN A 55 18.41 6.39 6.95
C ASN A 55 17.31 6.01 5.96
N TYR A 56 17.69 5.52 4.77
CA TYR A 56 16.79 5.19 3.66
C TYR A 56 15.91 6.36 3.22
N ASP A 57 16.42 7.60 3.29
CA ASP A 57 15.61 8.78 3.00
C ASP A 57 15.11 8.79 1.55
N ASP A 58 15.97 8.38 0.61
CA ASP A 58 15.63 8.31 -0.81
C ASP A 58 14.59 7.21 -1.10
N GLU A 59 14.74 6.03 -0.49
CA GLU A 59 13.79 4.93 -0.66
C GLU A 59 12.44 5.24 -0.02
N LYS A 60 12.44 5.86 1.17
CA LYS A 60 11.21 6.35 1.83
C LYS A 60 10.53 7.38 0.95
N GLN A 61 11.26 8.34 0.40
CA GLN A 61 10.71 9.37 -0.48
C GLN A 61 10.12 8.75 -1.76
N SER A 62 10.85 7.84 -2.41
CA SER A 62 10.38 7.13 -3.61
C SER A 62 9.09 6.35 -3.35
N ALA A 63 9.04 5.59 -2.25
CA ALA A 63 7.86 4.82 -1.85
C ALA A 63 6.65 5.73 -1.53
N LEU A 64 6.86 6.84 -0.81
CA LEU A 64 5.82 7.81 -0.50
C LEU A 64 5.31 8.54 -1.74
N ASN A 65 6.19 8.87 -2.69
CA ASN A 65 5.82 9.47 -3.97
C ASN A 65 4.97 8.51 -4.80
N ALA A 66 5.36 7.23 -4.87
CA ALA A 66 4.57 6.20 -5.55
C ALA A 66 3.18 6.07 -4.91
N TRP A 67 3.10 5.99 -3.57
CA TRP A 67 1.83 5.96 -2.86
C TRP A 67 0.98 7.21 -3.10
N SER A 68 1.60 8.40 -3.10
CA SER A 68 0.92 9.67 -3.40
C SER A 68 0.28 9.67 -4.78
N ASN A 69 1.01 9.21 -5.80
CA ASN A 69 0.47 9.08 -7.16
C ASN A 69 -0.72 8.11 -7.20
N ARG A 70 -0.59 6.94 -6.55
CA ARG A 70 -1.69 5.98 -6.47
C ARG A 70 -2.91 6.53 -5.74
N LEU A 71 -2.70 7.26 -4.65
CA LEU A 71 -3.76 7.89 -3.88
C LEU A 71 -4.50 8.95 -4.72
N ARG A 72 -3.76 9.71 -5.53
CA ARG A 72 -4.32 10.67 -6.48
C ARG A 72 -5.21 9.97 -7.51
N GLU A 73 -4.76 8.87 -8.12
CA GLU A 73 -5.59 8.08 -9.03
C GLU A 73 -6.91 7.61 -8.40
N ILE A 74 -6.86 7.21 -7.12
CA ILE A 74 -8.04 6.78 -6.36
C ILE A 74 -9.01 7.95 -6.14
N ILE A 75 -8.50 9.12 -5.75
CA ILE A 75 -9.30 10.33 -5.48
C ILE A 75 -9.93 10.87 -6.77
N GLU A 76 -9.16 10.92 -7.86
CA GLU A 76 -9.62 11.40 -9.16
C GLU A 76 -10.56 10.42 -9.86
N GLY A 77 -10.74 9.21 -9.32
CA GLY A 77 -11.61 8.19 -9.89
C GLY A 77 -11.06 7.61 -11.20
N VAL A 78 -9.76 7.74 -11.45
CA VAL A 78 -9.09 7.19 -12.63
C VAL A 78 -8.97 5.68 -12.44
N HIS A 79 -10.04 4.97 -12.75
CA HIS A 79 -10.00 3.52 -12.89
C HIS A 79 -9.42 3.19 -14.26
N CYS A 80 -8.18 2.71 -14.26
CA CYS A 80 -7.65 2.00 -15.41
C CYS A 80 -8.54 0.76 -15.59
N GLN A 81 -9.47 0.79 -16.55
CA GLN A 81 -10.28 -0.38 -16.88
C GLN A 81 -9.31 -1.52 -17.19
N SER A 82 -9.23 -2.50 -16.29
CA SER A 82 -8.46 -3.70 -16.57
C SER A 82 -9.09 -4.35 -17.80
N LYS A 83 -8.32 -4.46 -18.87
CA LYS A 83 -8.75 -5.14 -20.09
C LYS A 83 -8.97 -6.60 -19.72
N ILE A 84 -10.22 -6.99 -19.50
CA ILE A 84 -10.62 -8.37 -19.26
C ILE A 84 -10.27 -9.14 -20.53
N ILE A 85 -9.20 -9.94 -20.49
CA ILE A 85 -8.87 -10.87 -21.57
C ILE A 85 -9.51 -12.20 -21.18
N PRO A 86 -10.62 -12.61 -21.83
CA PRO A 86 -11.22 -13.91 -21.56
C PRO A 86 -10.21 -15.01 -21.89
N LEU A 87 -9.93 -15.87 -20.90
CA LEU A 87 -9.15 -17.09 -21.12
C LEU A 87 -9.96 -18.00 -22.06
N LYS A 88 -9.42 -18.26 -23.26
CA LYS A 88 -10.00 -19.28 -24.15
C LYS A 88 -9.97 -20.61 -23.41
N LYS A 89 -11.15 -21.23 -23.25
CA LYS A 89 -11.28 -22.58 -22.72
C LYS A 89 -10.49 -23.52 -23.66
N ALA A 90 -9.52 -24.26 -23.12
CA ALA A 90 -8.86 -25.31 -23.86
C ALA A 90 -9.90 -26.37 -24.20
N ILE A 91 -10.03 -26.69 -25.48
CA ILE A 91 -10.93 -27.73 -26.00
C ILE A 91 -10.20 -29.07 -25.82
N ALA A 92 -10.88 -30.02 -25.18
CA ALA A 92 -10.45 -31.41 -25.01
C ALA A 92 -10.73 -32.23 -26.27
#